data_AF-A0A532TLP7-F1
#
_entry.id   AF-A0A532TLP7-F1
#
_cell.length_a   1.000
_cell.length_b   1.000
_cell.length_c   1.000
_cell.angle_alpha   90.00
_cell.angle_beta   90.00
_cell.angle_gamma   90.00
#
_symmetry.space_group_name_H-M   'P 1'
#
loop_
_entity.id
_entity.type
_entity.pdbx_description
1 polymer ?
#
loop_
_entity_poly.entity_id
_entity_poly.type
_entity_poly.pdbx_seq_one_letter_code
_entity_poly.pdbx_strand_id
1 'polypeptide(L)'
;MAEDNKIFPWTTKLDWLNILSMLNLESISQIPEFKKDRAIKRLNKFYGIEVLMEFEPSYLDKLVVNEFKDLMKKELLQNAREQERMKKKLRNNIVPMKRGGIIRIDPREFKDLKDLDGDPEKMLKYFYKKFLGKDDDDKDDDKDKYGEDNTGYYI
;
A
#
# COMPACT_ATOMS: atom_id res chain seq x y z
N MET A 1 -8.01 33.14 10.25
CA MET A 1 -7.17 33.84 9.27
C MET A 1 -6.52 32.78 8.39
N ALA A 2 -7.03 32.61 7.18
CA ALA A 2 -6.45 31.70 6.20
C ALA A 2 -5.22 32.40 5.61
N GLU A 3 -4.02 32.00 6.02
CA GLU A 3 -2.80 32.41 5.32
C GLU A 3 -2.84 31.77 3.94
N ASP A 4 -2.93 32.60 2.90
CA ASP A 4 -2.86 32.21 1.50
C ASP A 4 -1.79 31.14 1.28
N ASN A 5 -2.16 30.10 0.54
CA ASN A 5 -1.24 29.11 -0.03
C ASN A 5 -0.28 29.81 -1.00
N LYS A 6 0.71 30.52 -0.46
CA LYS A 6 1.81 31.08 -1.23
C LYS A 6 2.65 29.92 -1.73
N ILE A 7 2.42 29.57 -2.99
CA ILE A 7 3.26 28.65 -3.74
C ILE A 7 4.60 29.36 -3.94
N PHE A 8 5.68 28.81 -3.38
CA PHE A 8 7.02 29.38 -3.51
C PHE A 8 7.65 28.91 -4.83
N PRO A 9 8.29 29.77 -5.62
CA PRO A 9 8.81 29.39 -6.94
C PRO A 9 9.75 28.19 -6.95
N TRP A 10 10.59 28.03 -5.92
CA TRP A 10 11.57 26.94 -5.83
C TRP A 10 10.91 25.57 -5.65
N THR A 11 9.66 25.49 -5.16
CA THR A 11 8.98 24.20 -4.99
C THR A 11 8.65 23.54 -6.32
N THR A 12 8.65 24.29 -7.42
CA THR A 12 8.50 23.76 -8.78
C THR A 12 9.66 22.89 -9.23
N LYS A 13 10.83 23.02 -8.58
CA LYS A 13 12.03 22.22 -8.86
C LYS A 13 12.03 20.89 -8.11
N LEU A 14 11.10 20.67 -7.18
CA LEU A 14 11.09 19.48 -6.34
C LEU A 14 10.58 18.27 -7.12
N ASP A 15 11.34 17.17 -7.01
CA ASP A 15 10.87 15.89 -7.49
C ASP A 15 10.17 15.15 -6.34
N TRP A 16 8.85 15.27 -6.31
CA TRP A 16 8.01 14.63 -5.30
C TRP A 16 8.13 13.10 -5.30
N LEU A 17 8.39 12.47 -6.45
CA LEU A 17 8.55 11.03 -6.53
C LEU A 17 9.88 10.60 -5.88
N ASN A 18 10.94 11.36 -6.13
CA ASN A 18 12.24 11.15 -5.48
C ASN A 18 12.14 11.37 -3.95
N ILE A 19 11.45 12.43 -3.52
CA ILE A 19 11.21 12.72 -2.10
C ILE A 19 10.45 11.57 -1.42
N LEU A 20 9.40 11.06 -2.04
CA LEU A 20 8.61 9.93 -1.51
C LEU A 20 9.45 8.65 -1.41
N SER A 21 10.22 8.35 -2.45
CA SER A 21 11.17 7.23 -2.46
C SER A 21 12.16 7.32 -1.29
N MET A 22 12.78 8.49 -1.07
CA MET A 22 13.72 8.70 0.04
C MET A 22 13.09 8.56 1.43
N LEU A 23 11.77 8.76 1.55
CA LEU A 23 11.00 8.60 2.78
C LEU A 23 10.41 7.19 2.94
N ASN A 24 10.58 6.30 1.95
CA ASN A 24 9.91 5.01 1.85
C ASN A 24 8.38 5.12 1.96
N LEU A 25 7.83 6.14 1.30
CA LEU A 25 6.39 6.34 1.16
C LEU A 25 5.95 5.94 -0.24
N GLU A 26 4.78 5.33 -0.34
CA GLU A 26 4.20 4.83 -1.58
C GLU A 26 3.33 5.90 -2.25
N SER A 27 2.77 6.83 -1.47
CA SER A 27 1.89 7.88 -1.99
C SER A 27 2.09 9.22 -1.29
N ILE A 28 1.89 10.31 -2.05
CA ILE A 28 1.91 11.69 -1.56
C ILE A 28 0.80 11.98 -0.54
N SER A 29 -0.26 11.18 -0.51
CA SER A 29 -1.35 11.28 0.46
C SER A 29 -0.93 10.84 1.87
N GLN A 30 0.15 10.07 2.00
CA GLN A 30 0.70 9.68 3.29
C GLN A 30 1.41 10.85 3.99
N ILE A 31 1.70 11.93 3.27
CA ILE A 31 2.24 13.17 3.84
C ILE A 31 1.07 14.14 4.07
N PRO A 32 0.74 14.47 5.33
CA PRO A 32 -0.32 15.44 5.62
C PRO A 32 0.00 16.82 5.04
N GLU A 33 -0.99 17.49 4.45
CA GLU A 33 -0.83 18.80 3.81
C GLU A 33 -0.25 19.86 4.76
N PHE A 34 -0.74 19.92 6.00
CA PHE A 34 -0.23 20.85 7.00
C PHE A 34 1.28 20.66 7.29
N LYS A 35 1.82 19.45 7.10
CA LYS A 35 3.26 19.19 7.24
C LYS A 35 4.03 19.60 6.00
N LYS A 36 3.45 19.44 4.79
CA LYS A 36 4.03 19.97 3.55
C LYS A 36 4.21 21.48 3.66
N ASP A 37 3.15 22.18 4.05
CA ASP A 37 3.19 23.63 4.19
C ASP A 37 4.17 24.07 5.27
N ARG A 38 4.18 23.37 6.42
CA ARG A 38 5.12 23.66 7.50
C ARG A 38 6.57 23.46 7.05
N ALA A 39 6.88 22.38 6.33
CA ALA A 39 8.22 22.11 5.84
C ALA A 39 8.69 23.20 4.87
N ILE A 40 7.84 23.52 3.87
CA ILE A 40 8.12 24.55 2.86
C ILE A 40 8.31 25.92 3.52
N LYS A 41 7.41 26.32 4.44
CA LYS A 41 7.52 27.59 5.18
C LYS A 41 8.79 27.67 6.02
N ARG A 42 9.20 26.57 6.68
CA ARG A 42 10.44 26.52 7.48
C ARG A 42 11.66 26.69 6.59
N LEU A 43 11.79 25.89 5.55
CA LEU A 43 12.91 25.98 4.61
C LEU A 43 13.02 27.39 4.02
N ASN A 44 11.88 27.95 3.61
CA ASN A 44 11.84 29.30 3.08
C ASN A 44 12.27 30.37 4.10
N LYS A 45 11.91 30.19 5.38
CA LYS A 45 12.33 31.10 6.45
C LYS A 45 13.83 30.97 6.77
N PHE A 46 14.39 29.77 6.71
CA PHE A 46 15.79 29.52 7.07
C PHE A 46 16.78 29.94 5.98
N TYR A 47 16.48 29.63 4.73
CA TYR A 47 17.39 29.85 3.61
C TYR A 47 17.03 31.06 2.75
N GLY A 48 15.75 31.44 2.70
CA GLY A 48 15.25 32.46 1.78
C GLY A 48 14.98 31.93 0.37
N ILE A 49 14.10 32.61 -0.37
CA ILE A 49 13.65 32.17 -1.70
C ILE A 49 14.82 32.15 -2.70
N GLU A 50 15.67 33.18 -2.67
CA GLU A 50 16.76 33.38 -3.63
C GLU A 50 17.80 32.24 -3.55
N VAL A 51 18.25 31.92 -2.33
CA VAL A 51 19.21 30.84 -2.09
C VAL A 51 18.64 29.47 -2.48
N LEU A 52 17.37 29.21 -2.14
CA LEU A 52 16.71 27.96 -2.52
C LEU A 52 16.55 27.83 -4.03
N MET A 53 16.41 28.93 -4.76
CA MET A 53 16.35 28.91 -6.22
C MET A 53 17.72 28.61 -6.85
N GLU A 54 18.84 28.91 -6.19
CA GLU A 54 20.18 28.60 -6.70
C GLU A 54 20.59 27.15 -6.49
N PHE A 55 20.00 26.46 -5.51
CA PHE A 55 20.31 25.07 -5.24
C PHE A 55 19.91 24.11 -6.37
N GLU A 56 20.70 23.04 -6.49
CA GLU A 56 20.36 21.94 -7.38
C GLU A 56 19.08 21.22 -6.91
N PRO A 57 18.22 20.78 -7.84
CA PRO A 57 16.99 20.03 -7.51
C PRO A 57 17.24 18.85 -6.56
N SER A 58 18.30 18.07 -6.80
CA SER A 58 18.64 16.90 -5.98
C SER A 58 19.00 17.26 -4.53
N TYR A 59 19.55 18.46 -4.32
CA TYR A 59 19.87 18.97 -2.99
C TYR A 59 18.63 19.51 -2.29
N LEU A 60 17.76 20.21 -3.04
CA LEU A 60 16.46 20.67 -2.54
C LEU A 60 15.59 19.51 -2.06
N ASP A 61 15.54 18.42 -2.82
CA ASP A 61 14.82 17.21 -2.41
C ASP A 61 15.33 16.68 -1.07
N LYS A 62 16.66 16.61 -0.89
CA LYS A 62 17.28 16.15 0.37
C LYS A 62 16.95 17.07 1.55
N LEU A 63 16.93 18.39 1.34
CA LEU A 63 16.54 19.34 2.37
C LEU A 63 15.08 19.13 2.80
N VAL A 64 14.19 18.99 1.83
CA VAL A 64 12.77 18.72 2.07
C VAL A 64 12.57 17.38 2.78
N VAL A 65 13.28 16.34 2.36
CA VAL A 65 13.27 15.02 3.01
C VAL A 65 13.73 15.11 4.46
N ASN A 66 14.78 15.86 4.76
CA ASN A 66 15.28 16.01 6.13
C ASN A 66 14.25 16.70 7.02
N GLU A 67 13.63 17.78 6.55
CA GLU A 67 12.55 18.46 7.27
C GLU A 67 11.35 17.52 7.51
N PHE A 68 11.00 16.73 6.50
CA PHE A 68 9.94 15.73 6.63
C PHE A 68 10.28 14.60 7.61
N LYS A 69 11.52 14.13 7.66
CA LYS A 69 11.95 13.12 8.65
C LYS A 69 11.74 13.62 10.08
N ASP A 70 12.01 14.90 10.33
CA ASP A 70 11.80 15.50 11.65
C ASP A 70 10.30 15.68 11.96
N LEU A 71 9.51 16.17 11.00
CA LEU A 71 8.07 16.39 11.17
C LEU A 71 7.23 15.11 11.24
N MET A 72 7.69 14.03 10.57
CA MET A 72 6.96 12.76 10.42
C MET A 72 7.65 11.58 11.12
N LYS A 73 8.60 11.84 12.02
CA LYS A 73 9.38 10.79 12.69
C LYS A 73 8.55 9.63 13.25
N LYS A 74 7.39 9.93 13.86
CA LYS A 74 6.47 8.93 14.41
C LYS A 74 5.74 8.13 13.33
N GLU A 75 5.24 8.81 12.29
CA GLU A 75 4.50 8.19 11.18
C GLU A 75 5.42 7.28 10.35
N LEU A 76 6.63 7.75 10.03
CA LEU A 76 7.64 6.97 9.31
C LEU A 76 8.03 5.71 10.10
N LEU A 77 8.17 5.83 11.42
CA LEU A 77 8.47 4.68 12.28
C LEU A 77 7.32 3.67 12.29
N GLN A 78 6.07 4.14 12.33
CA GLN A 78 4.90 3.28 12.28
C GLN A 78 4.79 2.58 10.92
N ASN A 79 4.95 3.31 9.83
CA ASN A 79 4.92 2.75 8.47
C ASN A 79 6.00 1.67 8.29
N ALA A 80 7.23 1.92 8.76
CA ALA A 80 8.30 0.93 8.72
C ALA A 80 7.96 -0.36 9.48
N ARG A 81 7.32 -0.24 10.66
CA ARG A 81 6.86 -1.39 11.45
C ARG A 81 5.73 -2.16 10.76
N GLU A 82 4.80 -1.47 10.12
CA GLU A 82 3.71 -2.08 9.38
C GLU A 82 4.22 -2.83 8.14
N GLN A 83 5.13 -2.22 7.37
CA GLN A 83 5.82 -2.88 6.27
C GLN A 83 6.60 -4.12 6.74
N GLU A 84 7.28 -4.05 7.88
CA GLU A 84 7.97 -5.21 8.46
C GLU A 84 6.99 -6.33 8.86
N ARG A 85 5.85 -5.98 9.47
CA ARG A 85 4.79 -6.94 9.81
C ARG A 85 4.21 -7.60 8.56
N MET A 86 3.96 -6.84 7.49
CA MET A 86 3.50 -7.39 6.22
C MET A 86 4.54 -8.32 5.60
N LYS A 87 5.81 -7.93 5.56
CA LYS A 87 6.92 -8.79 5.08
C LYS A 87 7.01 -10.09 5.88
N LYS A 88 6.84 -10.02 7.21
CA LYS A 88 6.81 -11.21 8.09
C LYS A 88 5.59 -12.09 7.80
N LYS A 89 4.39 -11.52 7.64
CA LYS A 89 3.18 -12.27 7.26
C LYS A 89 3.35 -12.96 5.91
N LEU A 90 3.86 -12.26 4.90
CA LEU A 90 4.15 -12.85 3.59
C LEU A 90 5.17 -13.99 3.70
N ARG A 91 6.28 -13.78 4.43
CA ARG A 91 7.28 -14.84 4.64
C ARG A 91 6.72 -16.07 5.36
N ASN A 92 5.79 -15.88 6.30
CA ASN A 92 5.19 -16.98 7.06
C ASN A 92 4.05 -17.68 6.29
N ASN A 93 3.31 -16.93 5.46
CA ASN A 93 2.23 -17.46 4.61
C ASN A 93 2.75 -18.11 3.33
N ILE A 94 3.93 -17.70 2.86
CA ILE A 94 4.70 -18.49 1.90
C ILE A 94 5.23 -19.70 2.67
N VAL A 95 4.38 -20.72 2.78
CA VAL A 95 4.79 -22.08 3.15
C VAL A 95 6.10 -22.36 2.42
N PRO A 96 7.15 -22.88 3.10
CA PRO A 96 8.34 -23.27 2.38
C PRO A 96 7.88 -24.35 1.39
N MET A 97 7.78 -24.00 0.10
CA MET A 97 7.88 -24.96 -0.98
C MET A 97 9.23 -25.62 -0.73
N LYS A 98 9.22 -26.71 0.04
CA LYS A 98 10.40 -27.43 0.44
C LYS A 98 11.16 -27.70 -0.85
N ARG A 99 12.36 -27.13 -0.94
CA ARG A 99 13.33 -27.37 -2.02
C ARG A 99 13.29 -28.87 -2.36
N GLY A 100 12.69 -29.23 -3.50
CA GLY A 100 12.69 -30.61 -4.01
C GLY A 100 11.36 -31.38 -4.00
N GLY A 101 10.23 -30.82 -3.57
CA GLY A 101 8.93 -31.47 -3.77
C GLY A 101 8.43 -31.27 -5.20
N ILE A 102 8.65 -32.25 -6.10
CA ILE A 102 7.88 -32.32 -7.35
C ILE A 102 6.41 -32.34 -6.95
N ILE A 103 5.65 -31.30 -7.31
CA ILE A 103 4.19 -31.33 -7.22
C ILE A 103 3.76 -32.39 -8.23
N ARG A 104 3.54 -33.62 -7.76
CA ARG A 104 2.97 -34.70 -8.58
C ARG A 104 1.52 -34.35 -8.82
N ILE A 105 1.27 -33.58 -9.88
CA ILE A 105 -0.06 -33.45 -10.46
C ILE A 105 -0.28 -34.74 -11.25
N ASP A 106 -1.16 -35.61 -10.74
CA ASP A 106 -1.48 -36.86 -11.42
C ASP A 106 -2.28 -36.53 -12.69
N PRO A 107 -1.89 -36.98 -13.90
CA PRO A 107 -2.59 -36.66 -15.15
C PRO A 107 -4.07 -37.05 -15.16
N ARG A 108 -4.50 -37.92 -14.23
CA ARG A 108 -5.89 -38.33 -14.04
C ARG A 108 -6.73 -37.26 -13.36
N GLU A 109 -6.15 -36.34 -12.58
CA GLU A 109 -6.84 -35.20 -11.97
C GLU A 109 -7.25 -34.14 -13.00
N PHE A 110 -6.63 -34.14 -14.19
CA PHE A 110 -7.06 -33.30 -15.31
C PHE A 110 -8.35 -33.79 -15.98
N LYS A 111 -8.83 -35.00 -15.68
CA LYS A 111 -10.15 -35.43 -16.15
C LYS A 111 -11.26 -34.65 -15.44
N ASP A 112 -11.12 -34.38 -14.14
CA ASP A 112 -12.09 -33.59 -13.38
C ASP A 112 -12.01 -32.09 -13.74
N LEU A 113 -10.87 -31.64 -14.27
CA LEU A 113 -10.68 -30.29 -14.83
C LEU A 113 -11.30 -30.11 -16.23
N LYS A 114 -11.61 -31.20 -16.95
CA LYS A 114 -12.35 -31.07 -18.23
C LYS A 114 -13.81 -30.67 -18.03
N ASP A 115 -14.38 -30.96 -16.87
CA ASP A 115 -15.75 -30.56 -16.50
C ASP A 115 -15.80 -29.16 -15.86
N LEU A 116 -14.64 -28.57 -15.58
CA LEU A 116 -14.48 -27.17 -15.19
C LEU A 116 -14.23 -26.35 -16.46
N ASP A 117 -15.32 -25.89 -17.04
CA ASP A 117 -15.48 -25.19 -18.33
C ASP A 117 -14.61 -23.92 -18.47
N GLY A 118 -13.28 -24.07 -18.48
CA GLY A 118 -12.29 -23.01 -18.71
C GLY A 118 -12.26 -21.88 -17.67
N ASP A 119 -13.09 -21.91 -16.64
CA ASP A 119 -13.33 -20.78 -15.76
C ASP A 119 -12.18 -20.60 -14.74
N PRO A 120 -11.32 -19.57 -14.90
CA PRO A 120 -10.11 -19.41 -14.10
C PRO A 120 -10.41 -19.22 -12.62
N GLU A 121 -11.57 -18.66 -12.27
CA GLU A 121 -11.99 -18.51 -10.87
C GLU A 121 -12.24 -19.85 -10.19
N LYS A 122 -12.83 -20.82 -10.90
CA LYS A 122 -13.11 -22.14 -10.32
C LYS A 122 -11.84 -22.97 -10.19
N MET A 123 -10.93 -22.86 -11.16
CA MET A 123 -9.60 -23.46 -11.04
C MET A 123 -8.87 -22.88 -9.83
N LEU A 124 -8.87 -21.56 -9.68
CA LEU A 124 -8.26 -20.89 -8.54
C LEU A 124 -8.88 -21.37 -7.23
N LYS A 125 -10.22 -21.42 -7.14
CA LYS A 125 -10.94 -21.93 -5.96
C LYS A 125 -10.58 -23.39 -5.62
N TYR A 126 -10.40 -24.24 -6.63
CA TYR A 126 -9.97 -25.63 -6.44
C TYR A 126 -8.53 -25.70 -5.90
N PHE A 127 -7.60 -24.95 -6.49
CA PHE A 127 -6.22 -24.86 -6.00
C PHE A 127 -6.18 -24.31 -4.58
N TYR A 128 -6.93 -23.25 -4.29
CA TYR A 128 -7.06 -22.71 -2.94
C TYR A 128 -7.59 -23.78 -1.97
N LYS A 129 -8.71 -24.43 -2.26
CA LYS A 129 -9.32 -25.46 -1.40
C LYS A 129 -8.41 -26.66 -1.16
N LYS A 130 -7.64 -27.07 -2.18
CA LYS A 130 -6.74 -28.23 -2.12
C LYS A 130 -5.42 -27.94 -1.40
N PHE A 131 -4.89 -26.71 -1.51
CA PHE A 131 -3.59 -26.33 -0.95
C PHE A 131 -3.66 -25.57 0.37
N LEU A 132 -4.75 -24.84 0.66
CA LEU A 132 -4.92 -24.06 1.90
C LEU A 132 -5.75 -24.78 2.98
N GLY A 133 -6.33 -25.94 2.68
CA GLY A 133 -7.15 -26.68 3.63
C GLY A 133 -8.61 -26.17 3.66
N LYS A 134 -9.52 -27.07 4.03
CA LYS A 134 -10.96 -26.85 4.06
C LYS A 134 -11.30 -25.66 4.98
N ASP A 135 -12.00 -24.67 4.44
CA ASP A 135 -12.95 -23.92 5.26
C ASP A 135 -13.99 -24.92 5.76
N ASP A 136 -14.20 -24.94 7.08
CA ASP A 136 -15.24 -25.71 7.75
C ASP A 136 -16.62 -25.22 7.28
N ASP A 137 -17.14 -25.86 6.25
CA ASP A 137 -18.59 -25.99 6.07
C ASP A 137 -19.03 -27.24 6.85
N ASP A 138 -19.76 -27.03 7.95
CA ASP A 138 -20.91 -27.86 8.35
C ASP A 138 -21.53 -27.36 9.66
N LYS A 139 -22.67 -26.64 9.56
CA LYS A 139 -24.00 -27.20 9.88
C LYS A 139 -25.12 -26.15 9.83
N ASP A 140 -26.14 -26.48 9.05
CA ASP A 140 -27.50 -25.97 9.14
C ASP A 140 -28.07 -26.05 10.57
N ASP A 141 -28.81 -25.02 10.98
CA ASP A 141 -30.02 -25.21 11.77
C ASP A 141 -31.00 -24.05 11.52
N ASP A 142 -32.26 -24.42 11.26
CA ASP A 142 -33.37 -23.60 10.78
C ASP A 142 -33.78 -22.44 11.73
N LYS A 143 -34.18 -21.29 11.15
CA LYS A 143 -35.53 -20.70 11.29
C LYS A 143 -35.66 -19.25 10.79
N ASP A 144 -36.49 -19.11 9.76
CA ASP A 144 -37.49 -18.05 9.47
C ASP A 144 -37.32 -16.63 10.06
N LYS A 145 -37.15 -15.62 9.19
CA LYS A 145 -38.23 -14.68 8.81
C LYS A 145 -37.77 -13.58 7.85
N TYR A 146 -38.41 -13.57 6.68
CA TYR A 146 -38.87 -12.45 5.85
C TYR A 146 -38.38 -11.03 6.17
N GLY A 147 -37.86 -10.38 5.11
CA GLY A 147 -37.73 -8.94 5.01
C GLY A 147 -36.95 -8.51 3.75
N GLU A 148 -37.47 -8.82 2.57
CA GLU A 148 -37.12 -8.08 1.34
C GLU A 148 -37.35 -6.59 1.57
N ASP A 149 -36.33 -5.75 1.33
CA ASP A 149 -36.44 -4.81 0.22
C ASP A 149 -35.09 -4.18 -0.16
N ASN A 150 -34.81 -4.30 -1.45
CA ASN A 150 -33.80 -3.57 -2.18
C ASN A 150 -34.02 -2.06 -2.04
N THR A 151 -32.97 -1.31 -1.76
CA THR A 151 -32.60 -0.13 -2.56
C THR A 151 -31.25 0.40 -2.07
N GLY A 152 -30.21 0.14 -2.86
CA GLY A 152 -28.94 0.82 -2.70
C GLY A 152 -28.98 2.22 -3.29
N TYR A 153 -28.12 3.11 -2.79
CA TYR A 153 -27.44 4.12 -3.59
C TYR A 153 -26.07 4.39 -2.96
N TYR A 154 -25.01 4.19 -3.74
CA TYR A 154 -23.72 4.84 -3.53
C TYR A 154 -23.70 6.11 -4.37
N ILE A 155 -23.38 7.25 -3.73
CA ILE A 155 -22.70 8.42 -4.33
C ILE A 155 -21.51 8.70 -3.43
#